data_AF-A0A3S0N504-F1
#
_entry.id   AF-A0A3S0N504-F1
#
_cell.length_a   1.000
_cell.length_b   1.000
_cell.length_c   1.000
_cell.angle_alpha   90.00
_cell.angle_beta   90.00
_cell.angle_gamma   90.00
#
_symmetry.space_group_name_H-M   'P 1'
#
loop_
_entity.id
_entity.type
_entity.pdbx_description
1 polymer ?
#
loop_
_entity_poly.entity_id
_entity_poly.type
_entity_poly.pdbx_seq_one_letter_code
_entity_poly.pdbx_strand_id
1 'polypeptide(L)'
;MGRKANETDKLTVEGSVKAGGNFKSDDENPNTVFIPNGKVANLTDEIINDESDYSIRLDPHEYEFGSSSYLDIADDRNRLIHIIGNYIKMTVNFKEIFPKQQIVIYNFSEDGNPMEIRLYDQTIYKVNAHCSLRLYVTRSLRVIAEREQPIEMIW
;
A
#
# COMPACT_ATOMS: atom_id res chain seq x y z
N MET A 1 -25.73 7.13 -15.74
CA MET A 1 -26.78 7.23 -16.77
C MET A 1 -26.19 6.93 -18.14
N GLY A 2 -26.81 6.05 -18.93
CA GLY A 2 -26.25 5.47 -20.16
C GLY A 2 -26.21 6.40 -21.37
N ARG A 3 -25.33 6.08 -22.34
CA ARG A 3 -25.14 6.81 -23.60
C ARG A 3 -26.36 6.61 -24.52
N LYS A 4 -26.78 7.65 -25.24
CA LYS A 4 -27.85 7.54 -26.25
C LYS A 4 -27.42 6.57 -27.35
N ALA A 5 -28.31 5.63 -27.70
CA ALA A 5 -28.09 4.66 -28.76
C ALA A 5 -27.83 5.34 -30.12
N ASN A 6 -26.85 4.84 -30.89
CA ASN A 6 -26.58 5.27 -32.27
C ASN A 6 -27.04 4.19 -33.26
N GLU A 7 -27.34 4.56 -34.50
CA GLU A 7 -27.86 3.64 -35.52
C GLU A 7 -26.81 2.62 -36.03
N THR A 8 -25.52 2.95 -35.86
CA THR A 8 -24.41 2.24 -36.51
C THR A 8 -23.87 1.04 -35.73
N ASP A 9 -23.99 1.05 -34.40
CA ASP A 9 -23.47 -0.01 -33.53
C ASP A 9 -24.59 -0.87 -32.90
N LYS A 10 -25.80 -0.80 -33.48
CA LYS A 10 -26.96 -1.58 -33.03
C LYS A 10 -26.87 -3.01 -33.56
N LEU A 11 -26.85 -3.97 -32.66
CA LEU A 11 -27.10 -5.37 -32.97
C LEU A 11 -28.61 -5.62 -32.89
N THR A 12 -29.27 -5.85 -34.03
CA THR A 12 -30.68 -6.22 -34.07
C THR A 12 -30.80 -7.73 -33.89
N VAL A 13 -31.33 -8.16 -32.74
CA VAL A 13 -31.51 -9.59 -32.44
C VAL A 13 -32.98 -9.95 -32.61
N GLU A 14 -33.29 -10.81 -33.57
CA GLU A 14 -34.64 -11.39 -33.72
C GLU A 14 -34.80 -12.54 -32.73
N GLY A 15 -35.16 -12.20 -31.50
CA GLY A 15 -35.40 -13.16 -30.42
C GLY A 15 -35.35 -12.51 -29.04
N SER A 16 -35.64 -13.28 -28.00
CA SER A 16 -35.52 -12.82 -26.61
C SER A 16 -34.08 -13.00 -26.10
N VAL A 17 -33.39 -11.90 -25.83
CA VAL A 17 -32.10 -11.92 -25.11
C VAL A 17 -32.38 -12.16 -23.64
N LYS A 18 -32.18 -13.39 -23.17
CA LYS A 18 -32.20 -13.71 -21.75
C LYS A 18 -30.75 -13.75 -21.28
N ALA A 19 -30.35 -12.82 -20.43
CA ALA A 19 -29.06 -12.94 -19.76
C ALA A 19 -29.12 -14.21 -18.89
N GLY A 20 -28.27 -15.19 -19.20
CA GLY A 20 -28.20 -16.45 -18.45
C GLY A 20 -27.73 -16.26 -17.00
N GLY A 21 -27.15 -15.10 -16.69
CA GLY A 21 -26.70 -14.64 -15.40
C GLY A 21 -26.43 -13.13 -15.42
N ASN A 22 -25.77 -12.60 -14.39
CA ASN A 22 -25.23 -11.23 -14.44
C ASN A 22 -24.17 -11.12 -15.56
N PHE A 23 -23.84 -9.92 -16.03
CA PHE A 23 -22.66 -9.66 -16.89
C PHE A 23 -21.34 -9.84 -16.12
N LYS A 24 -21.27 -10.85 -15.26
CA LYS A 24 -20.08 -11.29 -14.54
C LYS A 24 -19.72 -12.66 -15.08
N SER A 25 -18.46 -12.89 -15.43
CA SER A 25 -18.05 -14.25 -15.78
C SER A 25 -18.21 -15.17 -14.55
N ASP A 26 -18.51 -16.45 -14.75
CA ASP A 26 -18.60 -17.43 -13.66
C ASP A 26 -17.26 -17.62 -12.90
N ASP A 27 -16.17 -17.06 -13.46
CA ASP A 27 -14.81 -17.05 -12.92
C ASP A 27 -14.42 -15.70 -12.25
N GLU A 28 -15.33 -14.73 -12.11
CA GLU A 28 -15.01 -13.42 -11.52
C GLU A 28 -14.82 -13.51 -9.99
N ASN A 29 -13.56 -13.40 -9.57
CA ASN A 29 -13.20 -13.18 -8.17
C ASN A 29 -13.71 -11.78 -7.74
N PRO A 30 -14.43 -11.64 -6.62
CA PRO A 30 -14.93 -10.35 -6.12
C PRO A 30 -13.84 -9.29 -5.91
N ASN A 31 -12.57 -9.69 -5.83
CA ASN A 31 -11.43 -8.80 -5.68
C ASN A 31 -10.86 -8.29 -7.02
N THR A 32 -11.67 -8.15 -8.07
CA THR A 32 -11.20 -7.73 -9.40
C THR A 32 -11.83 -6.43 -9.90
N VAL A 33 -11.02 -5.53 -10.47
CA VAL A 33 -11.45 -4.30 -11.14
C VAL A 33 -11.26 -4.44 -12.64
N PHE A 34 -12.31 -4.12 -13.40
CA PHE A 34 -12.27 -4.04 -14.85
C PHE A 34 -11.57 -2.77 -15.32
N ILE A 35 -10.46 -2.95 -16.06
CA ILE A 35 -9.81 -1.88 -16.79
C ILE A 35 -10.47 -1.81 -18.19
N PRO A 36 -10.90 -0.63 -18.69
CA PRO A 36 -11.62 -0.47 -19.96
C PRO A 36 -10.94 -1.03 -21.23
N ASN A 37 -9.68 -1.47 -21.13
CA ASN A 37 -8.95 -2.12 -22.21
C ASN A 37 -9.04 -3.67 -22.17
N GLY A 38 -9.94 -4.23 -21.36
CA GLY A 38 -10.17 -5.67 -21.24
C GLY A 38 -9.21 -6.40 -20.29
N LYS A 39 -8.38 -5.67 -19.53
CA LYS A 39 -7.53 -6.26 -18.49
C LYS A 39 -8.24 -6.29 -17.14
N VAL A 40 -7.87 -7.26 -16.33
CA VAL A 40 -8.35 -7.45 -14.96
C VAL A 40 -7.21 -7.10 -13.99
N ALA A 41 -7.51 -6.31 -12.95
CA ALA A 41 -6.57 -6.01 -11.86
C ALA A 41 -7.11 -6.52 -10.52
N ASN A 42 -6.25 -7.11 -9.68
CA ASN A 42 -6.62 -7.61 -8.36
C ASN A 42 -6.52 -6.51 -7.29
N LEU A 43 -7.49 -6.47 -6.37
CA LEU A 43 -7.68 -5.48 -5.29
C LEU A 43 -6.89 -5.80 -4.01
N THR A 44 -5.93 -6.72 -4.03
CA THR A 44 -5.25 -7.16 -2.80
C THR A 44 -4.50 -6.00 -2.14
N ASP A 45 -4.94 -5.65 -0.93
CA ASP A 45 -4.39 -4.80 0.15
C ASP A 45 -3.91 -3.38 -0.17
N GLU A 46 -3.72 -3.01 -1.43
CA GLU A 46 -3.18 -1.70 -1.83
C GLU A 46 -4.29 -0.72 -2.29
N ILE A 47 -5.45 -1.21 -2.72
CA ILE A 47 -6.52 -0.39 -3.30
C ILE A 47 -7.84 -0.68 -2.58
N ILE A 48 -8.25 0.23 -1.69
CA ILE A 48 -9.58 0.18 -1.06
C ILE A 48 -10.62 0.88 -1.91
N ASN A 49 -11.83 0.30 -1.95
CA ASN A 49 -13.03 0.97 -2.42
C ASN A 49 -13.74 1.58 -1.21
N ASP A 50 -13.56 2.88 -0.99
CA ASP A 50 -14.25 3.58 0.08
C ASP A 50 -15.74 3.71 -0.27
N GLU A 51 -16.57 2.82 0.29
CA GLU A 51 -18.01 2.71 0.00
C GLU A 51 -18.79 4.00 0.32
N SER A 52 -18.21 4.89 1.12
CA SER A 52 -18.85 6.16 1.49
C SER A 52 -18.76 7.23 0.39
N ASP A 53 -17.73 7.19 -0.46
CA ASP A 53 -17.40 8.26 -1.41
C ASP A 53 -16.96 7.77 -2.82
N TYR A 54 -17.01 6.45 -3.09
CA TYR A 54 -16.57 5.85 -4.36
C TYR A 54 -15.18 6.34 -4.83
N SER A 55 -14.22 6.39 -3.91
CA SER A 55 -12.84 6.81 -4.23
C SER A 55 -11.87 5.64 -4.09
N ILE A 56 -10.99 5.49 -5.08
CA ILE A 56 -9.87 4.53 -5.08
C ILE A 56 -8.67 5.22 -4.44
N ARG A 57 -8.16 4.65 -3.34
CA ARG A 57 -7.00 5.19 -2.61
C ARG A 57 -5.97 4.11 -2.36
N LEU A 58 -4.71 4.54 -2.22
CA LEU A 58 -3.67 3.67 -1.69
C LEU A 58 -3.92 3.46 -0.20
N ASP A 59 -3.90 2.21 0.23
CA ASP A 59 -4.02 1.84 1.64
C ASP A 59 -2.63 1.51 2.21
N PRO A 60 -2.02 2.41 3.01
CA PRO A 60 -0.76 2.11 3.65
C PRO A 60 -0.95 1.01 4.70
N HIS A 61 -0.07 0.01 4.70
CA HIS A 61 0.00 -0.87 5.86
C HIS A 61 0.75 -0.15 6.98
N GLU A 62 0.08 0.04 8.12
CA GLU A 62 0.63 0.76 9.26
C GLU A 62 1.14 -0.22 10.33
N TYR A 63 2.39 -0.04 10.72
CA TYR A 63 2.99 -0.69 11.87
C TYR A 63 3.17 0.32 13.00
N GLU A 64 2.65 -0.03 14.15
CA GLU A 64 2.95 0.63 15.41
C GLU A 64 3.78 -0.29 16.30
N PHE A 65 4.67 0.29 17.09
CA PHE A 65 5.38 -0.47 18.11
C PHE A 65 4.38 -0.85 19.23
N GLY A 66 4.31 -2.15 19.55
CA GLY A 66 3.69 -2.60 20.79
C GLY A 66 4.60 -2.33 22.00
N SER A 67 4.36 -3.02 23.12
CA SER A 67 5.26 -2.97 24.29
C SER A 67 6.69 -3.46 24.02
N SER A 68 6.96 -4.03 22.84
CA SER A 68 8.29 -4.39 22.38
C SER A 68 8.97 -3.24 21.63
N SER A 69 10.21 -2.94 22.00
CA SER A 69 11.13 -2.02 21.34
C SER A 69 11.60 -2.47 19.94
N TYR A 70 10.93 -3.44 19.34
CA TYR A 70 11.44 -4.20 18.21
C TYR A 70 10.30 -4.68 17.30
N LEU A 71 10.44 -4.47 16.00
CA LEU A 71 9.52 -4.90 14.95
C LEU A 71 10.29 -5.68 13.89
N ASP A 72 9.92 -6.94 13.66
CA ASP A 72 10.33 -7.72 12.50
C ASP A 72 9.22 -7.63 11.45
N ILE A 73 9.55 -7.10 10.27
CA ILE A 73 8.64 -7.03 9.13
C ILE A 73 9.09 -8.08 8.12
N ALA A 74 8.23 -9.08 7.87
CA ALA A 74 8.47 -10.21 6.98
C ALA A 74 7.24 -10.46 6.10
N ASP A 75 7.46 -10.77 4.82
CA ASP A 75 6.42 -11.04 3.80
C ASP A 75 5.35 -9.95 3.65
N ASP A 76 5.66 -8.71 4.01
CA ASP A 76 4.78 -7.56 3.72
C ASP A 76 5.04 -7.04 2.31
N ARG A 77 4.06 -7.25 1.43
CA ARG A 77 4.10 -6.89 0.01
C ARG A 77 3.40 -5.57 -0.29
N ASN A 78 2.87 -4.88 0.72
CA ASN A 78 2.22 -3.59 0.52
C ASN A 78 3.22 -2.60 -0.08
N ARG A 79 2.73 -1.85 -1.06
CA ARG A 79 3.57 -0.92 -1.80
C ARG A 79 3.84 0.35 -1.01
N LEU A 80 2.95 0.69 -0.08
CA LEU A 80 3.11 1.78 0.87
C LEU A 80 3.05 1.20 2.27
N ILE A 81 4.11 1.42 3.05
CA ILE A 81 4.21 0.95 4.43
C ILE A 81 4.53 2.16 5.30
N HIS A 82 3.78 2.34 6.38
CA HIS A 82 4.06 3.32 7.43
C HIS A 82 4.54 2.62 8.68
N ILE A 83 5.58 3.15 9.32
CA ILE A 83 6.06 2.68 10.61
C ILE A 83 6.11 3.85 11.57
N ILE A 84 5.32 3.76 12.63
CA ILE A 84 5.16 4.83 13.61
C ILE A 84 5.73 4.33 14.94
N GLY A 85 6.78 4.99 15.42
CA GLY A 85 7.43 4.65 16.68
C GLY A 85 7.47 5.80 17.66
N ASN A 86 7.13 5.53 18.92
CA ASN A 86 7.07 6.50 20.02
C ASN A 86 7.71 5.96 21.34
N TYR A 87 8.60 4.96 21.26
CA TYR A 87 9.23 4.33 22.42
C TYR A 87 10.69 4.74 22.62
N ILE A 88 11.24 4.36 23.78
CA ILE A 88 12.61 4.71 24.23
C ILE A 88 13.68 4.07 23.35
N LYS A 89 13.53 2.81 22.97
CA LYS A 89 14.46 2.11 22.08
C LYS A 89 13.63 1.45 21.03
N MET A 90 13.99 1.63 19.76
CA MET A 90 13.20 1.12 18.66
C MET A 90 14.12 0.53 17.61
N THR A 91 13.77 -0.64 17.12
CA THR A 91 14.44 -1.27 15.99
C THR A 91 13.38 -1.83 15.06
N VAL A 92 13.46 -1.42 13.80
CA VAL A 92 12.70 -2.03 12.71
C VAL A 92 13.67 -2.90 11.93
N ASN A 93 13.28 -4.14 11.67
CA ASN A 93 14.07 -5.05 10.87
C ASN A 93 13.24 -5.61 9.72
N PHE A 94 13.59 -5.20 8.52
CA PHE A 94 13.05 -5.76 7.29
C PHE A 94 13.75 -7.09 7.01
N LYS A 95 13.06 -8.19 7.29
CA LYS A 95 13.50 -9.55 6.95
C LYS A 95 13.39 -9.81 5.46
N GLU A 96 12.45 -9.12 4.80
CA GLU A 96 12.24 -9.16 3.36
C GLU A 96 11.80 -7.78 2.86
N ILE A 97 12.14 -7.47 1.61
CA ILE A 97 11.69 -6.26 0.91
C ILE A 97 11.28 -6.62 -0.51
N PHE A 98 10.32 -5.88 -1.05
CA PHE A 98 9.74 -6.13 -2.35
C PHE A 98 9.98 -4.97 -3.33
N PRO A 99 10.07 -5.25 -4.64
CA PRO A 99 10.28 -4.22 -5.64
C PRO A 99 9.21 -3.12 -5.59
N LYS A 100 9.64 -1.86 -5.68
CA LYS A 100 8.79 -0.65 -5.78
C LYS A 100 8.04 -0.25 -4.50
N GLN A 101 8.44 -0.78 -3.34
CA GLN A 101 7.92 -0.33 -2.06
C GLN A 101 8.37 1.10 -1.72
N GLN A 102 7.45 1.86 -1.12
CA GLN A 102 7.65 3.13 -0.46
C GLN A 102 7.41 2.90 1.03
N ILE A 103 8.43 3.14 1.83
CA ILE A 103 8.37 2.92 3.27
C ILE A 103 8.61 4.27 3.93
N VAL A 104 7.67 4.70 4.77
CA VAL A 104 7.78 5.93 5.54
C VAL A 104 7.89 5.57 7.01
N ILE A 105 8.98 6.00 7.63
CA ILE A 105 9.29 5.70 9.01
C ILE A 105 9.22 7.01 9.80
N TYR A 106 8.53 6.99 10.93
CA TYR A 106 8.38 8.12 11.83
C TYR A 106 8.94 7.74 13.20
N ASN A 107 9.95 8.48 13.66
CA ASN A 107 10.52 8.33 15.00
C ASN A 107 10.09 9.52 15.86
N PHE A 108 9.10 9.29 16.72
CA PHE A 108 8.60 10.22 17.74
C PHE A 108 9.15 9.90 19.14
N SER A 109 10.39 9.41 19.25
CA SER A 109 11.00 9.12 20.56
C SER A 109 11.21 10.40 21.39
N GLU A 110 10.45 10.54 22.49
CA GLU A 110 10.56 11.66 23.43
C GLU A 110 11.89 11.69 24.20
N ASP A 111 12.52 10.53 24.38
CA ASP A 111 13.80 10.40 25.10
C ASP A 111 15.02 10.75 24.23
N GLY A 112 14.79 11.25 23.01
CA GLY A 112 15.86 11.63 22.08
C GLY A 112 16.60 10.45 21.44
N ASN A 113 16.11 9.22 21.61
CA ASN A 113 16.79 8.03 21.12
C ASN A 113 16.55 7.79 19.62
N PRO A 114 17.59 7.37 18.87
CA PRO A 114 17.43 7.02 17.48
C PRO A 114 16.72 5.67 17.31
N MET A 115 15.95 5.55 16.23
CA MET A 115 15.38 4.29 15.78
C MET A 115 16.35 3.60 14.82
N GLU A 116 16.71 2.34 15.11
CA GLU A 116 17.57 1.55 14.23
C GLU A 116 16.74 0.91 13.11
N ILE A 117 17.19 1.08 11.87
CA ILE A 117 16.60 0.42 10.70
C ILE A 117 17.56 -0.65 10.22
N ARG A 118 17.08 -1.89 10.20
CA ARG A 118 17.82 -3.06 9.78
C ARG A 118 17.22 -3.65 8.51
N LEU A 119 18.09 -4.15 7.66
CA LEU A 119 17.75 -4.94 6.49
C LEU A 119 18.54 -6.24 6.58
N TYR A 120 17.85 -7.38 6.57
CA TYR A 120 18.47 -8.69 6.74
C TYR A 120 19.39 -8.76 7.98
N ASP A 121 18.88 -8.30 9.13
CA ASP A 121 19.58 -8.25 10.42
C ASP A 121 20.79 -7.30 10.51
N GLN A 122 21.06 -6.52 9.47
CA GLN A 122 22.13 -5.53 9.45
C GLN A 122 21.59 -4.12 9.55
N THR A 123 22.10 -3.32 10.48
CA THR A 123 21.74 -1.90 10.60
C THR A 123 22.22 -1.14 9.37
N ILE A 124 21.26 -0.60 8.61
CA ILE A 124 21.52 0.21 7.41
C ILE A 124 21.37 1.70 7.66
N TYR A 125 20.59 2.08 8.68
CA TYR A 125 20.33 3.48 9.00
C TYR A 125 19.91 3.65 10.47
N LYS A 126 20.07 4.86 11.00
CA LYS A 126 19.55 5.28 12.30
C LYS A 126 18.79 6.58 12.15
N VAL A 127 17.47 6.53 12.34
CA VAL A 127 16.60 7.70 12.23
C VAL A 127 16.64 8.46 13.55
N ASN A 128 17.00 9.75 13.53
CA ASN A 128 17.05 10.54 14.76
C ASN A 128 15.65 10.70 15.38
N ALA A 129 15.62 11.06 16.67
CA ALA A 129 14.36 11.39 17.34
C ALA A 129 13.70 12.62 16.71
N HIS A 130 12.36 12.63 16.71
CA HIS A 130 11.51 13.62 16.04
C HIS A 130 11.85 13.81 14.56
N CYS A 131 12.28 12.73 13.89
CA CYS A 131 12.53 12.72 12.44
C CYS A 131 11.71 11.65 11.73
N SER A 132 11.42 11.91 10.46
CA SER A 132 10.93 10.91 9.50
C SER A 132 12.00 10.56 8.49
N LEU A 133 11.95 9.33 7.99
CA LEU A 133 12.76 8.86 6.88
C LEU A 133 11.87 8.20 5.84
N ARG A 134 12.04 8.59 4.57
CA ARG A 134 11.46 7.88 3.44
C ARG A 134 12.48 6.98 2.77
N LEU A 135 12.13 5.70 2.65
CA LEU A 135 12.88 4.71 1.89
C LEU A 135 12.10 4.34 0.63
N TYR A 136 12.81 4.22 -0.48
CA TYR A 136 12.28 3.68 -1.72
C TYR A 136 13.06 2.43 -2.14
N VAL A 137 12.33 1.34 -2.39
CA VAL A 137 12.89 0.09 -2.90
C VAL A 137 12.74 0.08 -4.41
N THR A 138 13.85 0.07 -5.13
CA THR A 138 13.83 0.04 -6.60
C THR A 138 13.40 -1.32 -7.15
N ARG A 139 13.17 -1.42 -8.46
CA ARG A 139 12.85 -2.70 -9.12
C ARG A 139 13.92 -3.78 -8.89
N SER A 140 15.18 -3.37 -8.76
CA SER A 140 16.32 -4.26 -8.52
C SER A 140 16.67 -4.40 -7.03
N LEU A 141 15.72 -4.14 -6.13
CA LEU A 141 15.87 -4.26 -4.67
C LEU A 141 16.96 -3.38 -4.04
N ARG A 142 17.34 -2.29 -4.70
CA ARG A 142 18.17 -1.26 -4.05
C ARG A 142 17.30 -0.41 -3.15
N VAL A 143 17.72 -0.20 -1.92
CA VAL A 143 17.06 0.70 -0.96
C VAL A 143 17.71 2.08 -1.05
N ILE A 144 16.91 3.10 -1.31
CA ILE A 144 17.33 4.49 -1.40
C ILE A 144 16.70 5.25 -0.24
N ALA A 145 17.52 5.84 0.62
CA ALA A 145 17.09 6.81 1.61
C ALA A 145 17.04 8.19 0.95
N GLU A 146 15.85 8.78 0.80
CA GLU A 146 15.72 10.07 0.10
C GLU A 146 16.18 11.22 0.98
N ARG A 147 15.59 11.36 2.17
CA ARG A 147 15.94 12.41 3.13
C ARG A 147 15.34 12.12 4.51
N GLU A 148 16.13 12.41 5.54
CA GLU A 148 15.63 12.53 6.91
C GLU A 148 15.14 13.97 7.15
N GLN A 149 13.94 14.12 7.74
CA GLN A 149 13.34 15.44 8.00
C GLN A 149 12.73 15.50 9.40
N PRO A 150 12.85 16.64 10.12
CA PRO A 150 12.15 16.86 11.37
C PRO A 150 10.62 16.74 11.20
N ILE A 151 9.95 16.21 12.22
CA ILE A 151 8.50 15.99 12.23
C ILE A 151 7.88 16.33 13.59
N GLU A 152 6.58 16.59 13.57
CA GLU A 152 5.73 16.80 14.74
C GLU A 152 4.39 16.08 14.52
N MET A 153 3.83 15.48 15.57
CA MET A 153 2.51 14.85 15.51
C MET A 153 1.45 15.89 15.88
N ILE A 154 0.45 16.09 15.00
CA ILE A 154 -0.62 17.08 15.18
C ILE A 154 -1.96 16.33 15.28
N TRP A 155 -2.78 16.70 16.26
CA TRP A 155 -4.11 16.14 16.54
C TRP A 155 -5.22 17.14 16.24
#